data_AF-A0A1V9XNG7-F1
#
_entry.id   AF-A0A1V9XNG7-F1
#
_cell.length_a   1.000
_cell.length_b   1.000
_cell.length_c   1.000
_cell.angle_alpha   90.00
_cell.angle_beta   90.00
_cell.angle_gamma   90.00
#
_symmetry.space_group_name_H-M   'P 1'
#
loop_
_entity.id
_entity.type
_entity.pdbx_description
1 polymer ?
#
loop_
_entity_poly.entity_id
_entity_poly.type
_entity_poly.pdbx_seq_one_letter_code
_entity_poly.pdbx_strand_id
1 'polypeptide(L)'
;MAVAFSSSVEEVLKRTVHISRQTVSDHSDEELSQCFELDRCSKWINDRSFRRVALQFPDDLLSMSVRVAQKLGSTVADCKLYILGDTSFGSCCVDEVAAEHAACQGVIHFGHSCLSPPSRLEVLLVLGVYPIDWTPLGLQLSQIQPTAFEPPSAASQPDKASQPADIEFLVIVDTKYCSQIDIIRGQLPSGAIIGHPIVPGDENPECEGREMFRRIFPTRRPLSDFRSLLWVGRDGQALVNVLLQFYSATVWAYDPETGTLQRQGMSIVSINRYGCFS
;
A
#
# COMPACT_ATOMS: atom_id res chain seq x y z
N MET A 1 -23.81 4.74 -20.70
CA MET A 1 -23.09 3.55 -21.19
C MET A 1 -22.14 3.10 -20.10
N ALA A 2 -22.19 1.83 -19.71
CA ALA A 2 -21.33 1.26 -18.68
C ALA A 2 -19.89 1.21 -19.21
N VAL A 3 -18.97 1.93 -18.56
CA VAL A 3 -17.54 1.80 -18.84
C VAL A 3 -17.05 0.63 -17.98
N ALA A 4 -16.45 -0.36 -18.62
CA ALA A 4 -15.93 -1.53 -17.95
C ALA A 4 -14.89 -1.13 -16.90
N PHE A 5 -14.92 -1.81 -15.75
CA PHE A 5 -13.89 -1.78 -14.70
C PHE A 5 -12.54 -2.39 -15.14
N SER A 6 -12.35 -2.62 -16.44
CA SER A 6 -11.15 -3.19 -17.04
C SER A 6 -10.36 -2.06 -17.70
N SER A 7 -9.07 -1.97 -17.39
CA SER A 7 -8.12 -1.19 -18.19
C SER A 7 -8.24 -1.59 -19.66
N SER A 8 -8.10 -0.62 -20.57
CA SER A 8 -8.12 -0.93 -22.01
C SER A 8 -6.90 -1.77 -22.37
N VAL A 9 -7.04 -2.67 -23.35
CA VAL A 9 -5.94 -3.53 -23.83
C VAL A 9 -4.74 -2.68 -24.29
N GLU A 10 -5.00 -1.48 -24.81
CA GLU A 10 -3.98 -0.52 -25.22
C GLU A 10 -3.20 0.09 -24.04
N GLU A 11 -3.84 0.33 -22.89
CA GLU A 11 -3.16 0.81 -21.68
C GLU A 11 -2.24 -0.26 -21.08
N VAL A 12 -2.66 -1.53 -21.12
CA VAL A 12 -1.82 -2.66 -20.68
C VAL A 12 -0.59 -2.79 -21.57
N LEU A 13 -0.74 -2.68 -22.89
CA LEU A 13 0.37 -2.75 -23.85
C LEU A 13 1.34 -1.57 -23.76
N LYS A 14 0.85 -0.38 -23.41
CA LYS A 14 1.68 0.84 -23.26
C LYS A 14 2.28 0.99 -21.86
N ARG A 15 1.95 0.11 -20.91
CA ARG A 15 2.47 0.16 -19.55
C ARG A 15 3.98 -0.01 -19.58
N THR A 16 4.68 1.08 -19.31
CA THR A 16 6.13 1.05 -19.17
C THR A 16 6.47 0.69 -17.74
N VAL A 17 6.99 -0.50 -17.52
CA VAL A 17 7.54 -0.90 -16.24
C VAL A 17 8.89 -0.21 -16.09
N HIS A 18 8.94 0.84 -15.27
CA HIS A 18 10.21 1.45 -14.87
C HIS A 18 10.93 0.48 -13.94
N ILE A 19 11.68 -0.45 -14.51
CA ILE A 19 12.64 -1.26 -13.77
C ILE A 19 13.71 -0.30 -13.28
N SER A 20 13.55 0.20 -12.06
CA SER A 20 14.68 0.80 -11.35
C SER A 20 15.74 -0.28 -11.32
N ARG A 21 16.80 -0.08 -12.07
CA ARG A 21 17.95 -0.98 -12.17
C ARG A 21 18.75 -0.88 -10.87
N GLN A 22 18.10 -1.00 -9.72
CA GLN A 22 18.74 -1.45 -8.50
C GLN A 22 19.18 -2.87 -8.84
N THR A 23 20.48 -2.95 -9.04
CA THR A 23 21.21 -4.08 -9.60
C THR A 23 20.85 -5.36 -8.86
N VAL A 24 20.17 -6.26 -9.56
CA VAL A 24 19.94 -7.68 -9.24
C VAL A 24 21.21 -8.38 -8.70
N SER A 25 22.39 -7.83 -8.99
CA SER A 25 23.72 -8.31 -8.60
C SER A 25 24.25 -7.84 -7.25
N ASP A 26 23.70 -6.80 -6.62
CA ASP A 26 24.40 -6.15 -5.49
C ASP A 26 23.83 -6.50 -4.12
N HIS A 27 22.64 -7.11 -4.08
CA HIS A 27 22.04 -7.54 -2.82
C HIS A 27 22.67 -8.84 -2.32
N SER A 28 23.21 -8.76 -1.10
CA SER A 28 23.66 -9.93 -0.34
C SER A 28 22.50 -10.89 -0.10
N ASP A 29 22.83 -12.16 0.15
CA ASP A 29 21.83 -13.17 0.48
C ASP A 29 21.06 -12.83 1.76
N GLU A 30 21.72 -12.14 2.70
CA GLU A 30 21.15 -11.65 3.94
C GLU A 30 20.11 -10.54 3.68
N GLU A 31 20.45 -9.55 2.84
CA GLU A 31 19.51 -8.49 2.44
C GLU A 31 18.30 -9.07 1.72
N LEU A 32 18.51 -10.01 0.80
CA LEU A 32 17.40 -10.69 0.11
C LEU A 32 16.49 -11.40 1.12
N SER A 33 17.09 -12.10 2.10
CA SER A 33 16.34 -12.83 3.11
C SER A 33 15.50 -11.92 4.00
N GLN A 34 16.03 -10.74 4.35
CA GLN A 34 15.33 -9.73 5.13
C GLN A 34 14.22 -9.04 4.32
N CYS A 35 14.54 -8.55 3.12
CA CYS A 35 13.60 -7.81 2.27
C CYS A 35 12.38 -8.66 1.87
N PHE A 36 12.58 -9.97 1.67
CA PHE A 36 11.51 -10.91 1.30
C PHE A 36 11.04 -11.79 2.48
N GLU A 37 11.48 -11.47 3.71
CA GLU A 37 11.07 -12.16 4.94
C GLU A 37 11.12 -13.69 4.82
N LEU A 38 12.21 -14.23 4.27
CA LEU A 38 12.27 -15.64 3.87
C LEU A 38 12.14 -16.59 5.06
N ASP A 39 12.63 -16.20 6.24
CA ASP A 39 12.46 -17.00 7.47
C ASP A 39 10.98 -17.18 7.84
N ARG A 40 10.18 -16.10 7.69
CA ARG A 40 8.73 -16.12 7.92
C ARG A 40 8.03 -16.98 6.86
N CYS A 41 8.48 -16.90 5.60
CA CYS A 41 8.00 -17.76 4.52
C CYS A 41 8.26 -19.25 4.83
N SER A 42 9.49 -19.61 5.20
CA SER A 42 9.87 -20.98 5.51
C SER A 42 9.09 -21.54 6.68
N LYS A 43 8.96 -20.75 7.76
CA LYS A 43 8.14 -21.12 8.91
C LYS A 43 6.68 -21.35 8.52
N TRP A 44 6.10 -20.45 7.73
CA TRP A 44 4.71 -20.58 7.27
C TRP A 44 4.48 -21.87 6.47
N ILE A 45 5.40 -22.23 5.56
CA ILE A 45 5.36 -23.47 4.78
C ILE A 45 5.48 -24.70 5.69
N ASN A 46 6.45 -24.70 6.59
CA ASN A 46 6.76 -25.85 7.45
C ASN A 46 5.67 -26.11 8.49
N ASP A 47 5.15 -25.06 9.15
CA ASP A 47 4.10 -25.16 10.16
C ASP A 47 2.81 -25.81 9.57
N ARG A 48 2.57 -25.65 8.26
CA ARG A 48 1.43 -26.21 7.53
C ARG A 48 1.73 -27.51 6.80
N SER A 49 2.99 -27.95 6.82
CA SER A 49 3.46 -29.15 6.10
C SER A 49 3.08 -29.12 4.61
N PHE A 50 3.14 -27.95 3.97
CA PHE A 50 2.84 -27.84 2.55
C PHE A 50 3.88 -28.58 1.71
N ARG A 51 3.40 -29.25 0.66
CA ARG A 51 4.18 -29.99 -0.33
C ARG A 51 4.34 -29.21 -1.63
N ARG A 52 3.43 -28.28 -1.93
CA ARG A 52 3.47 -27.41 -3.11
C ARG A 52 2.99 -26.02 -2.77
N VAL A 53 3.79 -25.01 -3.07
CA VAL A 53 3.47 -23.60 -2.79
C VAL A 53 3.77 -22.76 -4.02
N ALA A 54 2.83 -21.88 -4.35
CA ALA A 54 2.99 -20.90 -5.41
C ALA A 54 3.68 -19.65 -4.87
N LEU A 55 4.59 -19.08 -5.65
CA LEU A 55 5.24 -17.81 -5.40
C LEU A 55 4.77 -16.82 -6.47
N GLN A 56 4.11 -15.77 -6.06
CA GLN A 56 3.61 -14.72 -6.94
C GLN A 56 4.42 -13.45 -6.72
N PHE A 57 4.94 -12.88 -7.80
CA PHE A 57 5.71 -11.64 -7.78
C PHE A 57 5.07 -10.63 -8.74
N PRO A 58 4.99 -9.34 -8.38
CA PRO A 58 4.65 -8.29 -9.32
C PRO A 58 5.79 -8.12 -10.33
N ASP A 59 5.49 -7.49 -11.46
CA ASP A 59 6.42 -7.34 -12.58
C ASP A 59 7.78 -6.77 -12.18
N ASP A 60 7.78 -5.75 -11.30
CA ASP A 60 8.99 -5.09 -10.80
C ASP A 60 9.91 -6.05 -9.99
N LEU A 61 9.34 -7.12 -9.41
CA LEU A 61 10.07 -8.10 -8.59
C LEU A 61 10.31 -9.43 -9.32
N LEU A 62 9.81 -9.61 -10.55
CA LEU A 62 10.01 -10.86 -11.31
C LEU A 62 11.49 -11.19 -11.54
N SER A 63 12.34 -10.17 -11.69
CA SER A 63 13.79 -10.35 -11.83
C SER A 63 14.45 -11.03 -10.60
N MET A 64 13.82 -10.92 -9.42
CA MET A 64 14.28 -11.54 -8.17
C MET A 64 13.68 -12.92 -7.90
N SER A 65 12.63 -13.29 -8.61
CA SER A 65 11.85 -14.50 -8.36
C SER A 65 12.68 -15.78 -8.26
N VAL A 66 13.64 -15.96 -9.17
CA VAL A 66 14.53 -17.14 -9.20
C VAL A 66 15.44 -17.19 -7.98
N ARG A 67 16.08 -16.07 -7.61
CA ARG A 67 16.97 -16.01 -6.42
C ARG A 67 16.17 -16.28 -5.15
N VAL A 68 15.00 -15.64 -5.01
CA VAL A 68 14.10 -15.85 -3.87
C VAL A 68 13.65 -17.32 -3.78
N ALA A 69 13.20 -17.91 -4.88
CA ALA A 69 12.76 -19.30 -4.91
C ALA A 69 13.89 -20.29 -4.57
N GLN A 70 15.10 -20.05 -5.07
CA GLN A 70 16.27 -20.88 -4.74
C GLN A 70 16.64 -20.79 -3.25
N LYS A 71 16.71 -19.57 -2.71
CA LYS A 71 17.06 -19.34 -1.30
C LYS A 71 16.00 -19.94 -0.38
N LEU A 72 14.73 -19.64 -0.63
CA LEU A 72 13.61 -20.21 0.12
C LEU A 72 13.62 -21.74 0.03
N GLY A 73 13.76 -22.29 -1.18
CA GLY A 73 13.79 -23.73 -1.44
C GLY A 73 14.87 -24.49 -0.66
N SER A 74 16.02 -23.85 -0.38
CA SER A 74 17.08 -24.44 0.45
C SER A 74 16.66 -24.68 1.91
N THR A 75 15.61 -24.01 2.37
CA THR A 75 15.10 -24.09 3.76
C THR A 75 13.80 -24.90 3.89
N VAL A 76 13.19 -25.31 2.75
CA VAL A 76 11.91 -26.04 2.70
C VAL A 76 12.02 -27.28 1.79
N ALA A 77 12.98 -28.17 2.09
CA ALA A 77 13.32 -29.32 1.24
C ALA A 77 12.14 -30.26 0.89
N ASP A 78 11.13 -30.31 1.76
CA ASP A 78 9.92 -31.13 1.61
C ASP A 78 8.80 -30.49 0.76
N CYS A 79 9.01 -29.25 0.29
CA CYS A 79 8.04 -28.46 -0.45
C CYS A 79 8.58 -28.03 -1.82
N LYS A 80 7.80 -28.27 -2.87
CA LYS A 80 8.09 -27.79 -4.22
C LYS A 80 7.52 -26.39 -4.42
N LEU A 81 8.37 -25.45 -4.83
CA LEU A 81 7.99 -24.06 -5.10
C LEU A 81 7.71 -23.84 -6.59
N TYR A 82 6.65 -23.08 -6.88
CA TYR A 82 6.20 -22.77 -8.24
C TYR A 82 6.10 -21.25 -8.42
N ILE A 83 6.92 -20.67 -9.30
CA ILE A 83 6.80 -19.24 -9.63
C ILE A 83 5.64 -19.08 -10.61
N LEU A 84 4.64 -18.25 -10.28
CA LEU A 84 3.52 -17.96 -11.16
C LEU A 84 3.95 -16.99 -12.27
N GLY A 85 3.58 -17.32 -13.52
CA GLY A 85 3.99 -16.57 -14.71
C GLY A 85 2.94 -15.61 -15.28
N ASP A 86 1.69 -15.64 -14.79
CA ASP A 86 0.60 -14.78 -15.27
C ASP A 86 0.18 -13.79 -14.18
N THR A 87 0.79 -12.62 -14.15
CA THR A 87 0.41 -11.50 -13.26
C THR A 87 -0.16 -10.31 -14.02
N SER A 88 -0.40 -10.49 -15.31
CA SER A 88 -0.58 -9.44 -16.32
C SER A 88 -1.82 -8.55 -16.09
N PHE A 89 -2.81 -9.03 -15.32
CA PHE A 89 -4.08 -8.33 -15.07
C PHE A 89 -4.44 -8.26 -13.57
N GLY A 90 -3.46 -8.09 -12.68
CA GLY A 90 -3.79 -8.01 -11.25
C GLY A 90 -2.59 -8.16 -10.33
N SER A 91 -1.53 -7.39 -10.55
CA SER A 91 -0.30 -7.47 -9.74
C SER A 91 -0.50 -7.29 -8.24
N CYS A 92 -1.66 -6.78 -7.79
CA CYS A 92 -2.00 -6.58 -6.38
C CYS A 92 -2.90 -7.68 -5.78
N CYS A 93 -3.48 -8.55 -6.62
CA CYS A 93 -4.39 -9.61 -6.20
C CYS A 93 -3.67 -10.95 -6.19
N VAL A 94 -4.12 -11.86 -5.32
CA VAL A 94 -3.63 -13.23 -5.29
C VAL A 94 -4.24 -14.01 -6.44
N ASP A 95 -3.40 -14.70 -7.22
CA ASP A 95 -3.88 -15.60 -8.27
C ASP A 95 -4.07 -17.03 -7.73
N GLU A 96 -5.22 -17.25 -7.10
CA GLU A 96 -5.59 -18.56 -6.55
C GLU A 96 -5.81 -19.61 -7.66
N VAL A 97 -6.30 -19.19 -8.82
CA VAL A 97 -6.64 -20.10 -9.93
C VAL A 97 -5.38 -20.68 -10.57
N ALA A 98 -4.37 -19.84 -10.85
CA ALA A 98 -3.10 -20.32 -11.38
C ALA A 98 -2.38 -21.24 -10.38
N ALA A 99 -2.42 -20.91 -9.08
CA ALA A 99 -1.85 -21.75 -8.03
C ALA A 99 -2.55 -23.12 -7.95
N GLU A 100 -3.88 -23.16 -8.01
CA GLU A 100 -4.66 -24.40 -8.02
C GLU A 100 -4.38 -25.27 -9.26
N HIS A 101 -4.21 -24.67 -10.43
CA HIS A 101 -3.82 -25.42 -11.64
C HIS A 101 -2.45 -26.09 -11.52
N ALA A 102 -1.53 -25.52 -10.74
CA ALA A 102 -0.26 -26.15 -10.38
C ALA A 102 -0.38 -27.13 -9.18
N ALA A 103 -1.61 -27.34 -8.68
CA ALA A 103 -1.93 -28.10 -7.47
C ALA A 103 -1.16 -27.61 -6.22
N CYS A 104 -0.96 -26.29 -6.12
CA CYS A 104 -0.39 -25.67 -4.92
C CYS A 104 -1.43 -25.63 -3.80
N GLN A 105 -0.96 -25.73 -2.55
CA GLN A 105 -1.78 -25.73 -1.35
C GLN A 105 -1.86 -24.34 -0.69
N GLY A 106 -0.96 -23.45 -1.09
CA GLY A 106 -0.97 -22.06 -0.66
C GLY A 106 -0.18 -21.17 -1.61
N VAL A 107 -0.32 -19.85 -1.43
CA VAL A 107 0.35 -18.83 -2.22
C VAL A 107 1.12 -17.88 -1.31
N ILE A 108 2.39 -17.64 -1.62
CA ILE A 108 3.15 -16.53 -1.08
C ILE A 108 3.12 -15.42 -2.13
N HIS A 109 2.50 -14.30 -1.78
CA HIS A 109 2.36 -13.13 -2.65
C HIS A 109 3.30 -12.02 -2.17
N PHE A 110 4.29 -11.70 -2.98
CA PHE A 110 5.32 -10.69 -2.65
C PHE A 110 4.93 -9.30 -3.17
N GLY A 111 5.29 -8.25 -2.44
CA GLY A 111 5.16 -6.86 -2.85
C GLY A 111 3.76 -6.27 -2.60
N HIS A 112 3.40 -5.28 -3.43
CA HIS A 112 2.17 -4.51 -3.27
C HIS A 112 0.92 -5.40 -3.39
N SER A 113 0.01 -5.28 -2.43
CA SER A 113 -1.25 -6.04 -2.39
C SER A 113 -2.45 -5.12 -2.20
N CYS A 114 -3.62 -5.53 -2.70
CA CYS A 114 -4.90 -4.91 -2.41
C CYS A 114 -5.51 -5.33 -1.05
N LEU A 115 -4.86 -6.26 -0.33
CA LEU A 115 -5.30 -6.81 0.95
C LEU A 115 -6.69 -7.48 0.90
N SER A 116 -7.13 -7.87 -0.31
CA SER A 116 -8.35 -8.64 -0.48
C SER A 116 -8.15 -10.01 0.17
N PRO A 117 -9.12 -10.49 0.97
CA PRO A 117 -9.01 -11.80 1.58
C PRO A 117 -9.04 -12.89 0.50
N PRO A 118 -8.19 -13.93 0.61
CA PRO A 118 -8.27 -15.08 -0.28
C PRO A 118 -9.55 -15.87 0.00
N SER A 119 -9.96 -16.68 -0.96
CA SER A 119 -11.24 -17.39 -0.92
C SER A 119 -11.12 -18.92 -0.90
N ARG A 120 -10.00 -19.47 -1.39
CA ARG A 120 -9.83 -20.89 -1.68
C ARG A 120 -8.54 -21.46 -1.13
N LEU A 121 -7.44 -20.71 -1.23
CA LEU A 121 -6.12 -21.13 -0.78
C LEU A 121 -5.66 -20.33 0.43
N GLU A 122 -4.79 -20.94 1.23
CA GLU A 122 -4.07 -20.20 2.25
C GLU A 122 -3.04 -19.27 1.60
N VAL A 123 -2.96 -18.03 2.10
CA VAL A 123 -2.09 -17.01 1.53
C VAL A 123 -1.21 -16.40 2.61
N LEU A 124 0.06 -16.21 2.26
CA LEU A 124 0.98 -15.35 2.99
C LEU A 124 1.28 -14.11 2.13
N LEU A 125 0.92 -12.92 2.63
CA LEU A 125 1.33 -11.67 2.02
C LEU A 125 2.68 -11.21 2.58
N VAL A 126 3.65 -10.98 1.70
CA VAL A 126 4.98 -10.46 2.05
C VAL A 126 5.16 -9.12 1.35
N LEU A 127 4.81 -8.04 2.03
CA LEU A 127 4.81 -6.69 1.43
C LEU A 127 6.24 -6.18 1.16
N GLY A 128 7.22 -6.76 1.84
CA GLY A 128 8.63 -6.45 1.71
C GLY A 128 9.09 -5.28 2.58
N VAL A 129 10.40 -5.22 2.82
CA VAL A 129 11.06 -4.12 3.56
C VAL A 129 11.91 -3.32 2.60
N TYR A 130 11.49 -2.08 2.32
CA TYR A 130 12.22 -1.18 1.43
C TYR A 130 12.88 -0.08 2.25
N PRO A 131 14.22 -0.02 2.37
CA PRO A 131 14.87 1.02 3.17
C PRO A 131 14.58 2.40 2.55
N ILE A 132 13.88 3.24 3.30
CA ILE A 132 13.52 4.60 2.94
C ILE A 132 13.90 5.53 4.10
N ASP A 133 14.50 6.68 3.77
CA ASP A 133 14.68 7.76 4.75
C ASP A 133 13.36 8.52 4.91
N TRP A 134 12.76 8.42 6.09
CA TRP A 134 11.51 9.08 6.43
C TRP A 134 11.69 10.46 7.07
N THR A 135 12.93 10.89 7.33
CA THR A 135 13.21 12.22 7.91
C THR A 135 12.58 13.37 7.13
N PRO A 136 12.60 13.38 5.77
CA PRO A 136 11.98 14.46 5.00
C PRO A 136 10.46 14.59 5.22
N LEU A 137 9.76 13.47 5.49
CA LEU A 137 8.32 13.49 5.78
C LEU A 137 8.02 14.35 7.01
N GLY A 138 8.70 14.10 8.12
CA GLY A 138 8.50 14.84 9.37
C GLY A 138 8.83 16.33 9.21
N LEU A 139 9.93 16.65 8.52
CA LEU A 139 10.32 18.03 8.24
C LEU A 139 9.27 18.78 7.41
N GLN A 140 8.73 18.15 6.35
CA GLN A 140 7.74 18.79 5.49
C GLN A 140 6.37 18.90 6.16
N LEU A 141 5.96 17.92 6.96
CA LEU A 141 4.71 18.00 7.73
C LEU A 141 4.73 19.16 8.74
N SER A 142 5.87 19.44 9.37
CA SER A 142 6.03 20.56 10.32
C SER A 142 5.83 21.93 9.69
N GLN A 143 5.96 22.03 8.36
CA GLN A 143 5.78 23.27 7.60
C GLN A 143 4.34 23.51 7.16
N ILE A 144 3.45 22.51 7.33
CA ILE A 144 2.03 22.67 6.98
C ILE A 144 1.37 23.59 8.02
N GLN A 145 0.84 24.71 7.54
CA GLN A 145 0.04 25.60 8.36
C GLN A 145 -1.40 25.08 8.48
N PRO A 146 -2.04 25.20 9.65
CA PRO A 146 -3.47 24.92 9.80
C PRO A 146 -4.23 25.83 8.84
N THR A 147 -4.95 25.24 7.89
CA THR A 147 -5.83 26.02 7.02
C THR A 147 -6.98 26.56 7.87
N ALA A 148 -6.97 27.87 8.15
CA ALA A 148 -8.11 28.57 8.70
C ALA A 148 -9.24 28.51 7.68
N PHE A 149 -10.31 27.78 8.01
CA PHE A 149 -11.56 27.87 7.28
C PHE A 149 -12.45 28.87 8.00
N GLU A 150 -12.65 30.06 7.42
CA GLU A 150 -13.74 30.94 7.81
C GLU A 150 -15.05 30.41 7.20
N PRO A 151 -16.04 29.99 8.00
CA PRO A 151 -17.34 29.64 7.45
C PRO A 151 -17.98 30.88 6.82
N PRO A 152 -18.63 30.77 5.63
CA PRO A 152 -19.21 31.91 4.91
C PRO A 152 -20.46 32.54 5.58
N SER A 153 -20.63 32.45 6.90
CA SER A 153 -21.80 33.02 7.59
C SER A 153 -21.60 33.41 9.07
N ALA A 154 -20.37 33.57 9.57
CA ALA A 154 -20.15 34.01 10.96
C ALA A 154 -19.69 35.47 11.06
N ALA A 155 -20.55 36.41 10.64
CA ALA A 155 -20.42 37.79 11.09
C ALA A 155 -20.96 37.90 12.52
N SER A 156 -20.15 37.58 13.54
CA SER A 156 -20.36 38.02 14.94
C SER A 156 -19.18 37.64 15.85
N GLN A 157 -18.55 38.70 16.38
CA GLN A 157 -17.73 38.81 17.59
C GLN A 157 -16.27 38.30 17.58
N PRO A 158 -15.29 39.18 17.91
CA PRO A 158 -13.90 38.79 18.14
C PRO A 158 -13.73 38.41 19.61
N ASP A 159 -13.84 37.12 19.93
CA ASP A 159 -13.46 36.65 21.26
C ASP A 159 -12.58 35.40 21.20
N LYS A 160 -11.40 35.57 21.82
CA LYS A 160 -10.33 34.60 22.12
C LYS A 160 -9.61 33.99 20.92
N ALA A 161 -8.36 34.43 20.76
CA ALA A 161 -7.29 33.71 20.09
C ALA A 161 -7.21 32.29 20.64
N SER A 162 -7.98 31.40 20.02
CA SER A 162 -7.86 29.96 20.19
C SER A 162 -6.50 29.62 19.60
N GLN A 163 -5.62 29.02 20.40
CA GLN A 163 -4.38 28.44 19.87
C GLN A 163 -4.74 27.62 18.63
N PRO A 164 -3.95 27.70 17.54
CA PRO A 164 -4.22 26.89 16.37
C PRO A 164 -4.32 25.43 16.81
N ALA A 165 -5.50 24.83 16.65
CA ALA A 165 -5.67 23.42 16.93
C ALA A 165 -4.66 22.65 16.07
N ASP A 166 -3.88 21.78 16.69
CA ASP A 166 -2.93 20.92 15.97
C ASP A 166 -3.67 20.20 14.84
N ILE A 167 -3.05 20.15 13.66
CA ILE A 167 -3.66 19.49 12.51
C ILE A 167 -3.72 17.99 12.79
N GLU A 168 -4.94 17.47 12.89
CA GLU A 168 -5.17 16.05 13.03
C GLU A 168 -5.20 15.39 11.65
N PHE A 169 -4.18 14.60 11.34
CA PHE A 169 -4.10 13.86 10.08
C PHE A 169 -4.73 12.48 10.21
N LEU A 170 -5.61 12.14 9.27
CA LEU A 170 -5.88 10.74 8.96
C LEU A 170 -4.80 10.26 7.98
N VAL A 171 -4.06 9.21 8.32
CA VAL A 171 -2.90 8.76 7.54
C VAL A 171 -3.17 7.40 6.90
N ILE A 172 -2.97 7.34 5.59
CA ILE A 172 -3.08 6.13 4.79
C ILE A 172 -1.72 5.88 4.13
N VAL A 173 -1.12 4.73 4.46
CA VAL A 173 0.14 4.29 3.88
C VAL A 173 -0.13 3.30 2.75
N ASP A 174 0.56 3.41 1.63
CA ASP A 174 0.53 2.38 0.57
C ASP A 174 1.05 1.05 1.11
N THR A 175 0.52 -0.08 0.63
CA THR A 175 0.93 -1.40 1.12
C THR A 175 2.41 -1.67 0.95
N LYS A 176 3.06 -1.08 -0.05
CA LYS A 176 4.53 -1.16 -0.24
C LYS A 176 5.33 -0.70 0.98
N TYR A 177 4.81 0.26 1.76
CA TYR A 177 5.53 0.86 2.89
C TYR A 177 4.95 0.45 4.26
N CYS A 178 3.98 -0.47 4.29
CA CYS A 178 3.32 -0.87 5.53
C CYS A 178 4.25 -1.55 6.55
N SER A 179 5.32 -2.20 6.10
CA SER A 179 6.33 -2.81 6.99
C SER A 179 7.10 -1.78 7.83
N GLN A 180 7.00 -0.48 7.49
CA GLN A 180 7.68 0.62 8.17
C GLN A 180 6.70 1.56 8.89
N ILE A 181 5.46 1.12 9.15
CA ILE A 181 4.43 1.93 9.80
C ILE A 181 4.91 2.53 11.13
N ASP A 182 5.67 1.80 11.94
CA ASP A 182 6.17 2.32 13.22
C ASP A 182 7.20 3.44 13.03
N ILE A 183 8.07 3.31 12.02
CA ILE A 183 9.05 4.35 11.66
C ILE A 183 8.33 5.58 11.12
N ILE A 184 7.36 5.39 10.21
CA ILE A 184 6.51 6.45 9.67
C ILE A 184 5.78 7.16 10.81
N ARG A 185 5.20 6.41 11.76
CA ARG A 185 4.49 6.96 12.92
C ARG A 185 5.37 7.87 13.77
N GLY A 186 6.66 7.56 13.91
CA GLY A 186 7.63 8.42 14.58
C GLY A 186 7.86 9.78 13.91
N GLN A 187 7.49 9.94 12.63
CA GLN A 187 7.57 11.19 11.89
C GLN A 187 6.26 12.00 11.90
N LEU A 188 5.16 11.40 12.36
CA LEU A 188 3.85 12.04 12.33
C LEU A 188 3.61 12.89 13.59
N PRO A 189 2.78 13.94 13.50
CA PRO A 189 2.28 14.64 14.68
C PRO A 189 1.57 13.69 15.66
N SER A 190 1.59 14.01 16.96
CA SER A 190 1.02 13.17 18.02
C SER A 190 -0.47 12.87 17.86
N GLY A 191 -1.23 13.78 17.24
CA GLY A 191 -2.64 13.61 16.93
C GLY A 191 -2.94 12.78 15.67
N ALA A 192 -1.93 12.34 14.92
CA ALA A 192 -2.16 11.62 13.67
C ALA A 192 -2.74 10.21 13.91
N ILE A 193 -3.77 9.86 13.14
CA ILE A 193 -4.43 8.55 13.16
C ILE A 193 -4.00 7.77 11.92
N ILE A 194 -3.11 6.80 12.10
CA ILE A 194 -2.61 5.94 11.02
C ILE A 194 -3.45 4.66 10.88
N GLY A 195 -3.84 4.34 9.65
CA GLY A 195 -4.55 3.11 9.32
C GLY A 195 -3.58 1.92 9.20
N HIS A 196 -3.80 0.88 10.00
CA HIS A 196 -3.00 -0.34 9.97
C HIS A 196 -3.59 -1.33 8.96
N PRO A 197 -2.79 -1.98 8.10
CA PRO A 197 -3.29 -3.00 7.17
C PRO A 197 -3.96 -4.15 7.92
N ILE A 198 -5.10 -4.61 7.41
CA ILE A 198 -5.70 -5.88 7.80
C ILE A 198 -5.10 -6.93 6.85
N VAL A 199 -3.99 -7.54 7.26
CA VAL A 199 -3.29 -8.55 6.49
C VAL A 199 -4.02 -9.88 6.65
N PRO A 200 -4.56 -10.49 5.58
CA PRO A 200 -5.22 -11.78 5.68
C PRO A 200 -4.31 -12.85 6.29
N GLY A 201 -4.82 -13.56 7.30
CA GLY A 201 -4.06 -14.58 8.03
C GLY A 201 -3.16 -14.07 9.16
N ASP A 202 -3.05 -12.74 9.33
CA ASP A 202 -2.32 -12.07 10.42
C ASP A 202 -3.20 -10.96 11.04
N GLU A 203 -4.49 -11.25 11.13
CA GLU A 203 -5.50 -10.33 11.63
C GLU A 203 -5.41 -10.28 13.15
N ASN A 204 -5.27 -9.07 13.72
CA ASN A 204 -5.35 -8.89 15.17
C ASN A 204 -6.82 -8.58 15.57
N PRO A 205 -7.56 -9.53 16.17
CA PRO A 205 -8.96 -9.33 16.55
C PRO A 205 -9.13 -8.32 17.70
N GLU A 206 -8.06 -7.97 18.42
CA GLU A 206 -8.11 -6.98 19.52
C GLU A 206 -7.97 -5.54 19.03
N CYS A 207 -7.59 -5.32 17.77
CA CYS A 207 -7.55 -4.00 17.18
C CYS A 207 -9.00 -3.51 16.97
N GLU A 208 -9.45 -2.55 17.77
CA GLU A 208 -10.72 -1.86 17.57
C GLU A 208 -10.55 -0.56 16.78
N GLY A 209 -11.50 -0.24 15.90
CA GLY A 209 -11.42 0.96 15.10
C GLY A 209 -12.47 1.06 14.00
N ARG A 210 -12.32 2.09 13.16
CA ARG A 210 -13.07 2.20 11.91
C ARG A 210 -12.29 1.49 10.81
N GLU A 211 -12.98 0.73 9.98
CA GLU A 211 -12.38 0.07 8.83
C GLU A 211 -12.62 0.83 7.54
N MET A 212 -11.57 0.98 6.72
CA MET A 212 -11.68 1.41 5.34
C MET A 212 -10.44 1.01 4.54
N PHE A 213 -10.61 0.72 3.25
CA PHE A 213 -9.50 0.29 2.37
C PHE A 213 -8.70 -0.90 2.93
N ARG A 214 -9.38 -1.85 3.60
CA ARG A 214 -8.75 -2.99 4.30
C ARG A 214 -7.72 -2.54 5.34
N ARG A 215 -7.99 -1.42 6.00
CA ARG A 215 -7.22 -0.88 7.11
C ARG A 215 -8.11 -0.63 8.30
N ILE A 216 -7.55 -0.81 9.48
CA ILE A 216 -8.18 -0.40 10.73
C ILE A 216 -7.54 0.88 11.27
N PHE A 217 -8.38 1.88 11.48
CA PHE A 217 -8.00 3.18 12.03
C PHE A 217 -8.39 3.20 13.52
N PRO A 218 -7.44 3.43 14.45
CA PRO A 218 -7.68 3.38 15.88
C PRO A 218 -8.43 4.63 16.38
N THR A 219 -9.66 4.81 15.90
CA THR A 219 -10.55 5.91 16.23
C THR A 219 -12.00 5.45 16.19
N ARG A 220 -12.84 6.06 17.02
CA ARG A 220 -14.31 5.88 16.96
C ARG A 220 -14.99 6.93 16.07
N ARG A 221 -14.31 8.05 15.82
CA ARG A 221 -14.82 9.16 15.00
C ARG A 221 -15.05 8.67 13.57
N PRO A 222 -16.14 9.08 12.90
CA PRO A 222 -16.29 8.88 11.46
C PRO A 222 -15.05 9.37 10.70
N LEU A 223 -14.54 8.56 9.78
CA LEU A 223 -13.37 8.92 8.97
C LEU A 223 -13.64 10.16 8.11
N SER A 224 -14.89 10.39 7.72
CA SER A 224 -15.35 11.58 6.98
C SER A 224 -15.19 12.90 7.72
N ASP A 225 -15.01 12.86 9.05
CA ASP A 225 -14.89 14.07 9.87
C ASP A 225 -13.47 14.63 9.84
N PHE A 226 -12.49 13.82 9.41
CA PHE A 226 -11.11 14.27 9.24
C PHE A 226 -11.02 15.23 8.06
N ARG A 227 -10.54 16.45 8.33
CA ARG A 227 -10.38 17.50 7.32
C ARG A 227 -9.01 17.51 6.65
N SER A 228 -8.05 16.82 7.25
CA SER A 228 -6.70 16.68 6.72
C SER A 228 -6.37 15.21 6.60
N LEU A 229 -6.01 14.79 5.39
CA LEU A 229 -5.58 13.43 5.10
C LEU A 229 -4.15 13.46 4.56
N LEU A 230 -3.35 12.50 4.99
CA LEU A 230 -2.02 12.25 4.47
C LEU A 230 -1.99 10.88 3.80
N TRP A 231 -1.75 10.86 2.50
CA TRP A 231 -1.37 9.67 1.74
C TRP A 231 0.16 9.55 1.77
N VAL A 232 0.66 8.38 2.13
CA VAL A 232 2.09 8.05 2.11
C VAL A 232 2.31 6.96 1.06
N GLY A 233 2.72 7.36 -0.13
CA GLY A 233 2.89 6.47 -1.27
C GLY A 233 2.99 7.25 -2.57
N ARG A 234 3.32 6.54 -3.66
CA ARG A 234 3.38 7.14 -4.99
C ARG A 234 2.00 7.53 -5.50
N ASP A 235 1.99 8.34 -6.54
CA ASP A 235 0.81 8.57 -7.36
C ASP A 235 0.36 7.27 -8.04
N GLY A 236 -0.96 7.11 -8.16
CA GLY A 236 -1.55 5.93 -8.77
C GLY A 236 -3.02 5.74 -8.40
N GLN A 237 -3.58 4.59 -8.78
CA GLN A 237 -4.99 4.29 -8.58
C GLN A 237 -5.40 4.29 -7.10
N ALA A 238 -4.50 3.87 -6.20
CA ALA A 238 -4.76 3.88 -4.77
C ALA A 238 -4.98 5.31 -4.24
N LEU A 239 -4.10 6.26 -4.60
CA LEU A 239 -4.27 7.67 -4.27
C LEU A 239 -5.55 8.24 -4.89
N VAL A 240 -5.86 7.91 -6.15
CA VAL A 240 -7.12 8.35 -6.80
C VAL A 240 -8.34 7.88 -6.01
N ASN A 241 -8.36 6.64 -5.55
CA ASN A 241 -9.46 6.11 -4.73
C ASN A 241 -9.58 6.85 -3.38
N VAL A 242 -8.45 7.20 -2.77
CA VAL A 242 -8.41 8.03 -1.55
C VAL A 242 -8.98 9.42 -1.82
N LEU A 243 -8.58 10.07 -2.92
CA LEU A 243 -9.09 11.40 -3.30
C LEU A 243 -10.59 11.40 -3.53
N LEU A 244 -11.13 10.34 -4.16
CA LEU A 244 -12.58 10.18 -4.39
C LEU A 244 -13.35 9.99 -3.09
N GLN A 245 -12.83 9.17 -2.16
CA GLN A 245 -13.49 8.88 -0.89
C GLN A 245 -13.44 10.08 0.07
N PHE A 246 -12.37 10.86 0.03
CA PHE A 246 -12.14 12.01 0.90
C PHE A 246 -12.21 13.34 0.16
N TYR A 247 -13.17 13.47 -0.76
CA TYR A 247 -13.36 14.67 -1.58
C TYR A 247 -13.56 15.98 -0.78
N SER A 248 -14.00 15.88 0.48
CA SER A 248 -14.23 17.03 1.37
C SER A 248 -13.05 17.35 2.30
N ALA A 249 -11.99 16.54 2.27
CA ALA A 249 -10.77 16.76 3.05
C ALA A 249 -9.69 17.41 2.18
N THR A 250 -8.79 18.16 2.81
CA THR A 250 -7.51 18.51 2.20
C THR A 250 -6.59 17.29 2.25
N VAL A 251 -6.28 16.75 1.07
CA VAL A 251 -5.39 15.60 0.93
C VAL A 251 -3.97 16.07 0.62
N TRP A 252 -3.01 15.57 1.38
CA TRP A 252 -1.58 15.69 1.13
C TRP A 252 -1.06 14.34 0.70
N ALA A 253 -0.24 14.27 -0.34
CA ALA A 253 0.42 13.05 -0.78
C ALA A 253 1.94 13.23 -0.61
N TYR A 254 2.56 12.30 0.11
CA TYR A 254 3.99 12.18 0.23
C TYR A 254 4.47 10.99 -0.60
N ASP A 255 5.32 11.27 -1.58
CA ASP A 255 6.00 10.22 -2.34
C ASP A 255 7.36 9.90 -1.69
N PRO A 256 7.54 8.69 -1.12
CA PRO A 256 8.76 8.34 -0.42
C PRO A 256 9.96 8.12 -1.35
N GLU A 257 9.76 7.90 -2.65
CA GLU A 257 10.86 7.73 -3.61
C GLU A 257 11.45 9.07 -4.03
N THR A 258 10.61 10.11 -4.13
CA THR A 258 11.06 11.47 -4.49
C THR A 258 11.28 12.37 -3.26
N GLY A 259 10.78 11.97 -2.09
CA GLY A 259 10.85 12.76 -0.86
C GLY A 259 9.99 14.03 -0.92
N THR A 260 8.92 14.03 -1.72
CA THR A 260 8.09 15.22 -1.95
C THR A 260 6.71 15.09 -1.33
N LEU A 261 6.32 16.10 -0.55
CA LEU A 261 4.98 16.29 -0.01
C LEU A 261 4.25 17.35 -0.83
N GLN A 262 3.09 16.99 -1.37
CA GLN A 262 2.30 17.91 -2.19
C GLN A 262 0.83 17.88 -1.78
N ARG A 263 0.21 19.06 -1.77
CA ARG A 263 -1.24 19.17 -1.60
C ARG A 263 -1.93 18.74 -2.89
N GLN A 264 -2.84 17.78 -2.77
CA GLN A 264 -3.62 17.26 -3.88
C GLN A 264 -4.90 18.08 -4.05
N GLY A 265 -5.17 18.52 -5.27
CA GLY A 265 -6.41 19.22 -5.64
C GLY A 265 -7.35 18.30 -6.41
N MET A 266 -8.66 18.45 -6.21
CA MET A 266 -9.68 17.75 -7.03
C MET A 266 -9.72 18.23 -8.50
N SER A 267 -8.92 19.24 -8.87
CA SER A 267 -8.97 19.88 -10.19
C SER A 267 -8.53 18.99 -11.36
N ILE A 268 -8.00 17.78 -11.12
CA ILE A 268 -7.38 16.94 -12.17
C ILE A 268 -8.15 15.66 -12.52
N VAL A 269 -9.12 15.20 -11.71
CA VAL A 269 -9.93 14.01 -12.10
C VAL A 269 -11.02 14.38 -13.13
N SER A 270 -11.29 15.67 -13.33
CA SER A 270 -12.31 16.17 -14.26
C SER A 270 -11.78 16.49 -15.67
N ILE A 271 -10.47 16.62 -15.87
CA ILE A 271 -9.91 17.20 -17.11
C ILE A 271 -9.71 16.16 -18.23
N ASN A 272 -9.61 14.86 -17.92
CA ASN A 272 -9.54 13.81 -18.96
C ASN A 272 -10.90 13.22 -19.38
N ARG A 273 -12.04 13.77 -18.91
CA ARG A 273 -13.39 13.32 -19.34
C ARG A 273 -14.05 14.14 -20.43
N TYR A 274 -13.54 15.33 -20.78
CA TYR A 274 -14.17 16.21 -21.78
C TYR A 274 -13.29 16.55 -23.00
N GLY A 275 -12.10 15.97 -23.13
CA GLY A 275 -11.16 16.24 -24.24
C GLY A 275 -11.38 15.45 -25.54
N CYS A 276 -12.53 14.82 -25.74
CA CYS A 276 -12.85 14.07 -26.96
C CYS A 276 -14.27 14.38 -27.48
N PHE A 277 -14.60 15.67 -27.58
CA PHE A 277 -15.68 16.14 -28.45
C PHE A 277 -15.30 17.51 -29.01
N SER A 278 -14.55 17.48 -30.10
CA SER A 278 -14.53 18.50 -31.15
C SER A 278 -13.87 17.90 -32.38
#